data_AF-A0A6L3F416-F1
#
_entry.id   AF-A0A6L3F416-F1
#
_cell.length_a   1.000
_cell.length_b   1.000
_cell.length_c   1.000
_cell.angle_alpha   90.00
_cell.angle_beta   90.00
_cell.angle_gamma   90.00
#
_symmetry.space_group_name_H-M   'P 1'
#
loop_
_entity.id
_entity.type
_entity.pdbx_description
1 polymer ?
#
loop_
_entity_poly.entity_id
_entity_poly.type
_entity_poly.pdbx_seq_one_letter_code
_entity_poly.pdbx_strand_id
1 'polypeptide(L)'
;MSMQKAISLFSGAGGCSLGFHNAGYEIIYATDINRHAVNTYKKNFPNTLCEQHNIVDIDFTALLRRLELEKGELDIIIGGPPCQGFSTAGLRFWDDPRNELLKHYVRALETIRPKWFLMENVEGLLTADKGTYLYEISQAFIKLGYKIRIDKVYAQEYGVPQRRKRVFIIGNQIGADFELPPTKHHASGAIFRKADFTLMEAVQMLPQAASVPNEFVKYTKPASSHWERMIRGTAVSITDHFAPPLSEIQMARIKALRQGQTMKDLPKALQHNSFTRRAKRRVMDGIPTEKRGGAPSGLKRLFSDEPSLTITGAATRELIHPLENRPLTIRECARLQTFPDDFQFTGTASQKIQQIGNAIPPALAQVFALHIKQKYAFNKSINQEKGKLLGFTLTKANAMSPALQKTYQKLLSLQNPYIQPSLFG
;
A
#
# COMPACT_ATOMS: atom_id res chain seq x y z
N MET A 1 19.91 -17.84 -16.63
CA MET A 1 19.15 -18.23 -15.41
C MET A 1 17.68 -18.01 -15.69
N SER A 2 16.81 -18.95 -15.34
CA SER A 2 15.36 -18.79 -15.46
C SER A 2 14.86 -17.63 -14.59
N MET A 3 13.85 -16.92 -15.07
CA MET A 3 13.18 -15.88 -14.27
C MET A 3 12.38 -16.52 -13.13
N GLN A 4 12.33 -15.83 -11.99
CA GLN A 4 11.55 -16.28 -10.84
C GLN A 4 10.06 -16.09 -11.13
N LYS A 5 9.25 -17.13 -10.93
CA LYS A 5 7.81 -17.12 -11.22
C LYS A 5 7.01 -16.61 -10.02
N ALA A 6 6.10 -15.68 -10.26
CA ALA A 6 5.27 -15.06 -9.24
C ALA A 6 3.78 -15.12 -9.57
N ILE A 7 2.97 -15.31 -8.54
CA ILE A 7 1.51 -15.14 -8.60
C ILE A 7 1.10 -13.90 -7.80
N SER A 8 0.25 -13.04 -8.39
CA SER A 8 -0.27 -11.83 -7.75
C SER A 8 -1.75 -11.97 -7.38
N LEU A 9 -2.05 -12.19 -6.10
CA LEU A 9 -3.42 -12.20 -5.58
C LEU A 9 -3.83 -10.80 -5.12
N PHE A 10 -5.10 -10.41 -5.31
CA PHE A 10 -5.58 -9.05 -5.03
C PHE A 10 -4.72 -7.99 -5.76
N SER A 11 -4.46 -8.25 -7.03
CA SER A 11 -3.43 -7.55 -7.81
C SER A 11 -3.70 -6.05 -8.02
N GLY A 12 -4.95 -5.62 -7.90
CA GLY A 12 -5.37 -4.26 -8.21
C GLY A 12 -4.93 -3.86 -9.62
N ALA A 13 -4.48 -2.62 -9.78
CA ALA A 13 -3.92 -2.15 -11.05
C ALA A 13 -2.51 -2.71 -11.33
N GLY A 14 -1.92 -3.52 -10.44
CA GLY A 14 -0.61 -4.12 -10.65
C GLY A 14 0.58 -3.32 -10.12
N GLY A 15 0.39 -2.40 -9.16
CA GLY A 15 1.51 -1.64 -8.58
C GLY A 15 2.58 -2.50 -7.92
N CYS A 16 2.17 -3.52 -7.14
CA CYS A 16 3.12 -4.49 -6.58
C CYS A 16 3.79 -5.32 -7.68
N SER A 17 2.97 -5.84 -8.62
CA SER A 17 3.45 -6.62 -9.77
C SER A 17 4.47 -5.86 -10.61
N LEU A 18 4.29 -4.56 -10.82
CA LEU A 18 5.23 -3.72 -11.56
C LEU A 18 6.60 -3.68 -10.88
N GLY A 19 6.63 -3.51 -9.56
CA GLY A 19 7.89 -3.53 -8.80
C GLY A 19 8.61 -4.88 -8.90
N PHE A 20 7.87 -5.99 -8.79
CA PHE A 20 8.42 -7.33 -8.97
C PHE A 20 8.89 -7.58 -10.41
N HIS A 21 8.11 -7.18 -11.41
CA HIS A 21 8.47 -7.26 -12.81
C HIS A 21 9.77 -6.49 -13.10
N ASN A 22 9.90 -5.26 -12.59
CA ASN A 22 11.10 -4.43 -12.72
C ASN A 22 12.32 -5.02 -11.97
N ALA A 23 12.11 -5.93 -11.01
CA ALA A 23 13.17 -6.72 -10.38
C ALA A 23 13.53 -8.01 -11.16
N GLY A 24 12.87 -8.24 -12.30
CA GLY A 24 13.08 -9.39 -13.18
C GLY A 24 12.38 -10.66 -12.70
N TYR A 25 11.21 -10.53 -12.05
CA TYR A 25 10.29 -11.64 -11.82
C TYR A 25 9.31 -11.75 -12.98
N GLU A 26 8.92 -12.98 -13.31
CA GLU A 26 7.87 -13.27 -14.25
C GLU A 26 6.54 -13.41 -13.49
N ILE A 27 5.59 -12.50 -13.71
CA ILE A 27 4.26 -12.63 -13.12
C ILE A 27 3.43 -13.51 -14.04
N ILE A 28 3.24 -14.78 -13.65
CA ILE A 28 2.60 -15.79 -14.49
C ILE A 28 1.07 -15.81 -14.32
N TYR A 29 0.56 -15.36 -13.17
CA TYR A 29 -0.87 -15.24 -12.91
C TYR A 29 -1.17 -14.06 -12.00
N ALA A 30 -2.25 -13.34 -12.29
CA ALA A 30 -2.77 -12.27 -11.46
C ALA A 30 -4.29 -12.35 -11.37
N THR A 31 -4.86 -11.98 -10.23
CA THR A 31 -6.32 -11.93 -10.06
C THR A 31 -6.76 -10.72 -9.24
N ASP A 32 -7.91 -10.17 -9.60
CA ASP A 32 -8.61 -9.17 -8.80
C ASP A 32 -10.11 -9.21 -9.11
N ILE A 33 -10.97 -8.91 -8.15
CA ILE A 33 -12.43 -8.88 -8.37
C ILE A 33 -12.86 -7.64 -9.16
N ASN A 34 -12.07 -6.57 -9.13
CA ASN A 34 -12.38 -5.31 -9.77
C ASN A 34 -12.04 -5.32 -11.26
N ARG A 35 -13.08 -5.37 -12.10
CA ARG A 35 -12.96 -5.34 -13.57
C ARG A 35 -12.07 -4.22 -14.11
N HIS A 36 -12.15 -3.01 -13.56
CA HIS A 36 -11.35 -1.88 -14.05
C HIS A 36 -9.88 -2.01 -13.67
N ALA A 37 -9.60 -2.55 -12.49
CA ALA A 37 -8.24 -2.87 -12.08
C ALA A 37 -7.62 -3.97 -12.96
N VAL A 38 -8.39 -5.03 -13.26
CA VAL A 38 -7.99 -6.10 -14.20
C VAL A 38 -7.74 -5.55 -15.62
N ASN A 39 -8.61 -4.67 -16.12
CA ASN A 39 -8.41 -4.05 -17.44
C ASN A 39 -7.15 -3.19 -17.47
N THR A 40 -6.89 -2.41 -16.41
CA THR A 40 -5.63 -1.68 -16.25
C THR A 40 -4.44 -2.63 -16.21
N TYR A 41 -4.53 -3.71 -15.44
CA TYR A 41 -3.46 -4.71 -15.34
C TYR A 41 -3.10 -5.27 -16.71
N LYS A 42 -4.09 -5.79 -17.46
CA LYS A 42 -3.88 -6.38 -18.79
C LYS A 42 -3.25 -5.42 -19.79
N LYS A 43 -3.55 -4.13 -19.72
CA LYS A 43 -2.91 -3.12 -20.58
C LYS A 43 -1.42 -2.96 -20.34
N ASN A 44 -0.97 -3.12 -19.09
CA ASN A 44 0.42 -2.90 -18.71
C ASN A 44 1.24 -4.21 -18.62
N PHE A 45 0.56 -5.36 -18.52
CA PHE A 45 1.17 -6.68 -18.45
C PHE A 45 0.51 -7.64 -19.46
N PRO A 46 0.67 -7.41 -20.78
CA PRO A 46 -0.06 -8.17 -21.81
C PRO A 46 0.28 -9.66 -21.82
N ASN A 47 1.46 -10.04 -21.31
CA ASN A 47 1.92 -11.43 -21.27
C ASN A 47 1.53 -12.16 -19.96
N THR A 48 0.96 -11.46 -18.98
CA THR A 48 0.51 -12.08 -17.73
C THR A 48 -0.94 -12.52 -17.85
N LEU A 49 -1.23 -13.76 -17.47
CA LEU A 49 -2.60 -14.23 -17.32
C LEU A 49 -3.28 -13.51 -16.14
N CYS A 50 -4.06 -12.47 -16.44
CA CYS A 50 -4.83 -11.73 -15.44
C CYS A 50 -6.32 -12.01 -15.57
N GLU A 51 -6.97 -12.42 -14.48
CA GLU A 51 -8.39 -12.81 -14.47
C GLU A 51 -9.22 -11.99 -13.47
N GLN A 52 -10.48 -11.75 -13.83
CA GLN A 52 -11.44 -11.10 -12.94
C GLN A 52 -12.14 -12.14 -12.07
N HIS A 53 -11.46 -12.63 -11.03
CA HIS A 53 -12.01 -13.63 -10.12
C HIS A 53 -12.04 -13.13 -8.68
N ASN A 54 -13.10 -13.53 -7.97
CA ASN A 54 -13.08 -13.53 -6.51
C ASN A 54 -12.19 -14.69 -6.05
N ILE A 55 -11.27 -14.43 -5.12
CA ILE A 55 -10.37 -15.45 -4.59
C ILE A 55 -11.12 -16.63 -3.95
N VAL A 56 -12.35 -16.39 -3.48
CA VAL A 56 -13.22 -17.40 -2.88
C VAL A 56 -13.50 -18.55 -3.86
N ASP A 57 -13.62 -18.22 -5.14
CA ASP A 57 -14.05 -19.13 -6.20
C ASP A 57 -12.88 -19.83 -6.91
N ILE A 58 -11.62 -19.54 -6.51
CA ILE A 58 -10.44 -20.08 -7.17
C ILE A 58 -10.11 -21.47 -6.63
N ASP A 59 -10.14 -22.49 -7.51
CA ASP A 59 -9.50 -23.78 -7.25
C ASP A 59 -8.00 -23.68 -7.54
N PHE A 60 -7.20 -23.53 -6.47
CA PHE A 60 -5.74 -23.44 -6.57
C PHE A 60 -5.08 -24.73 -7.09
N THR A 61 -5.72 -25.89 -6.98
CA THR A 61 -5.19 -27.16 -7.55
C THR A 61 -5.38 -27.19 -9.06
N ALA A 62 -6.55 -26.75 -9.55
CA ALA A 62 -6.77 -26.57 -10.98
C ALA A 62 -5.86 -25.47 -11.54
N LEU A 63 -5.63 -24.39 -10.80
CA LEU A 63 -4.71 -23.33 -11.21
C LEU A 63 -3.27 -23.84 -11.36
N LEU A 64 -2.76 -24.62 -10.42
CA LEU A 64 -1.43 -25.24 -10.53
C LEU A 64 -1.28 -26.08 -11.80
N ARG A 65 -2.26 -26.95 -12.08
CA ARG A 65 -2.28 -27.76 -13.31
C ARG A 65 -2.28 -26.90 -14.57
N ARG A 66 -3.06 -25.83 -14.59
CA ARG A 66 -3.14 -24.90 -15.73
C ARG A 66 -1.84 -24.12 -15.94
N LEU A 67 -1.12 -23.80 -14.87
CA LEU A 67 0.16 -23.09 -14.91
C LEU A 67 1.35 -24.03 -15.09
N GLU A 68 1.10 -25.34 -15.24
CA GLU A 68 2.14 -26.38 -15.34
C GLU A 68 3.14 -26.30 -14.18
N LEU A 69 2.62 -26.12 -12.96
CA LEU A 69 3.40 -26.03 -11.74
C LEU A 69 3.07 -27.17 -10.79
N GLU A 70 4.11 -27.74 -10.20
CA GLU A 70 3.98 -28.64 -9.06
C GLU A 70 3.83 -27.86 -7.74
N LYS A 71 3.24 -28.53 -6.75
CA LYS A 71 3.16 -28.00 -5.39
C LYS A 71 4.57 -27.76 -4.85
N GLY A 72 4.86 -26.52 -4.47
CA GLY A 72 6.17 -26.13 -3.94
C GLY A 72 7.15 -25.59 -4.98
N GLU A 73 6.78 -25.61 -6.26
CA GLU A 73 7.65 -25.12 -7.34
C GLU A 73 7.64 -23.59 -7.43
N LEU A 74 6.47 -22.95 -7.20
CA LEU A 74 6.30 -21.51 -7.33
C LEU A 74 7.26 -20.73 -6.42
N ASP A 75 7.94 -19.73 -6.98
CA ASP A 75 8.92 -18.95 -6.23
C ASP A 75 8.26 -17.99 -5.23
N ILE A 76 7.22 -17.25 -5.63
CA ILE A 76 6.57 -16.31 -4.72
C ILE A 76 5.08 -16.06 -5.00
N ILE A 77 4.29 -15.93 -3.93
CA ILE A 77 2.97 -15.28 -3.98
C ILE A 77 3.08 -13.86 -3.41
N ILE A 78 2.57 -12.87 -4.13
CA ILE A 78 2.45 -11.48 -3.67
C ILE A 78 0.97 -11.11 -3.58
N GLY A 79 0.57 -10.35 -2.56
CA GLY A 79 -0.80 -9.86 -2.48
C GLY A 79 -1.13 -9.03 -1.25
N GLY A 80 -2.24 -8.32 -1.30
CA GLY A 80 -2.75 -7.51 -0.19
C GLY A 80 -4.23 -7.78 0.04
N PRO A 81 -4.61 -8.85 0.78
CA PRO A 81 -6.01 -9.13 1.06
C PRO A 81 -6.61 -7.92 1.80
N PRO A 82 -7.74 -7.38 1.32
CA PRO A 82 -8.32 -6.18 1.93
C PRO A 82 -8.78 -6.50 3.35
N CYS A 83 -8.47 -5.60 4.29
CA CYS A 83 -8.95 -5.69 5.66
C CYS A 83 -10.33 -5.00 5.74
N GLN A 84 -11.41 -5.78 5.71
CA GLN A 84 -12.76 -5.24 5.88
C GLN A 84 -13.12 -5.15 7.38
N GLY A 85 -13.20 -3.92 7.91
CA GLY A 85 -13.85 -3.58 9.19
C GLY A 85 -13.12 -4.05 10.46
N PHE A 86 -12.50 -3.12 11.18
CA PHE A 86 -12.03 -3.37 12.55
C PHE A 86 -13.22 -3.56 13.50
N SER A 87 -13.11 -4.57 14.36
CA SER A 87 -14.21 -5.31 15.00
C SER A 87 -15.18 -4.51 15.88
N THR A 88 -16.42 -5.02 15.93
CA THR A 88 -17.26 -5.09 17.14
C THR A 88 -17.11 -6.52 17.68
N ALA A 89 -16.90 -6.67 18.99
CA ALA A 89 -16.46 -7.90 19.65
C ALA A 89 -17.52 -9.02 19.66
N GLY A 90 -17.09 -10.30 19.60
CA GLY A 90 -17.92 -11.45 19.99
C GLY A 90 -17.74 -12.78 19.22
N LEU A 91 -17.23 -12.77 17.99
CA LEU A 91 -17.05 -13.97 17.17
C LEU A 91 -15.60 -14.48 17.21
N ARG A 92 -15.40 -15.80 17.08
CA ARG A 92 -14.06 -16.38 16.83
C ARG A 92 -13.54 -15.85 15.50
N PHE A 93 -12.25 -15.53 15.43
CA PHE A 93 -11.62 -14.92 14.26
C PHE A 93 -11.82 -15.74 12.96
N TRP A 94 -11.64 -17.06 13.01
CA TRP A 94 -11.88 -17.92 11.84
C TRP A 94 -13.35 -18.16 11.54
N ASP A 95 -14.29 -17.74 12.38
CA ASP A 95 -15.72 -17.82 12.08
C ASP A 95 -16.26 -16.47 11.56
N ASP A 96 -15.43 -15.43 11.60
CA ASP A 96 -15.80 -14.10 11.15
C ASP A 96 -15.85 -14.04 9.61
N PRO A 97 -17.00 -13.69 9.01
CA PRO A 97 -17.11 -13.53 7.56
C PRO A 97 -16.19 -12.42 7.03
N ARG A 98 -15.81 -11.44 7.86
CA ARG A 98 -14.85 -10.38 7.48
C ARG A 98 -13.46 -10.92 7.16
N ASN A 99 -13.13 -12.11 7.65
CA ASN A 99 -11.82 -12.76 7.47
C ASN A 99 -11.80 -13.77 6.32
N GLU A 100 -12.89 -13.92 5.58
CA GLU A 100 -13.02 -14.87 4.46
C GLU A 100 -11.90 -14.71 3.44
N LEU A 101 -11.63 -13.50 2.97
CA LEU A 101 -10.59 -13.24 1.97
C LEU A 101 -9.20 -13.67 2.45
N LEU A 102 -8.93 -13.51 3.75
CA LEU A 102 -7.67 -13.96 4.34
C LEU A 102 -7.60 -15.49 4.43
N LYS A 103 -8.69 -16.18 4.77
CA LYS A 103 -8.74 -17.65 4.76
C LYS A 103 -8.37 -18.20 3.39
N HIS A 104 -8.90 -17.61 2.33
CA HIS A 104 -8.58 -18.02 0.97
C HIS A 104 -7.14 -17.69 0.56
N TYR A 105 -6.54 -16.61 1.07
CA TYR A 105 -5.11 -16.37 0.93
C TYR A 105 -4.28 -17.46 1.63
N VAL A 106 -4.65 -17.86 2.86
CA VAL A 106 -4.00 -18.97 3.58
C VAL A 106 -4.17 -20.30 2.82
N ARG A 107 -5.36 -20.57 2.26
CA ARG A 107 -5.63 -21.74 1.42
C ARG A 107 -4.76 -21.76 0.16
N ALA A 108 -4.51 -20.59 -0.44
CA ALA A 108 -3.58 -20.46 -1.56
C ALA A 108 -2.16 -20.89 -1.15
N LEU A 109 -1.67 -20.42 0.00
CA LEU A 109 -0.36 -20.82 0.54
C LEU A 109 -0.29 -22.31 0.89
N GLU A 110 -1.36 -22.87 1.45
CA GLU A 110 -1.44 -24.29 1.80
C GLU A 110 -1.40 -25.20 0.56
N THR A 111 -2.10 -24.81 -0.50
CA THR A 111 -2.23 -25.60 -1.74
C THR A 111 -1.01 -25.44 -2.63
N ILE A 112 -0.61 -24.20 -2.91
CA ILE A 112 0.47 -23.86 -3.85
C ILE A 112 1.85 -24.06 -3.21
N ARG A 113 1.97 -23.84 -1.90
CA ARG A 113 3.23 -23.92 -1.14
C ARG A 113 4.37 -23.10 -1.75
N PRO A 114 4.17 -21.82 -2.13
CA PRO A 114 5.25 -21.05 -2.72
C PRO A 114 6.46 -20.97 -1.78
N LYS A 115 7.67 -20.92 -2.35
CA LYS A 115 8.92 -20.76 -1.59
C LYS A 115 8.90 -19.50 -0.72
N TRP A 116 8.30 -18.43 -1.24
CA TRP A 116 8.10 -17.16 -0.56
C TRP A 116 6.65 -16.70 -0.63
N PHE A 117 6.25 -15.85 0.31
CA PHE A 117 5.12 -14.95 0.10
C PHE A 117 5.42 -13.56 0.64
N LEU A 118 4.80 -12.55 0.03
CA LEU A 118 4.74 -11.19 0.54
C LEU A 118 3.27 -10.79 0.65
N MET A 119 2.81 -10.61 1.88
CA MET A 119 1.49 -10.08 2.18
C MET A 119 1.61 -8.63 2.67
N GLU A 120 0.87 -7.72 2.06
CA GLU A 120 0.77 -6.32 2.48
C GLU A 120 -0.57 -6.02 3.17
N ASN A 121 -0.55 -5.08 4.12
CA ASN A 121 -1.77 -4.51 4.68
C ASN A 121 -1.59 -3.08 5.24
N VAL A 122 -2.69 -2.45 5.65
CA VAL A 122 -2.70 -1.13 6.28
C VAL A 122 -2.22 -1.16 7.75
N GLU A 123 -1.74 -0.02 8.28
CA GLU A 123 -1.25 0.10 9.67
C GLU A 123 -2.29 -0.34 10.72
N GLY A 124 -3.59 -0.21 10.42
CA GLY A 124 -4.66 -0.62 11.32
C GLY A 124 -4.65 -2.12 11.68
N LEU A 125 -4.08 -2.98 10.81
CA LEU A 125 -3.88 -4.41 11.08
C LEU A 125 -3.15 -4.65 12.41
N LEU A 126 -2.19 -3.80 12.76
CA LEU A 126 -1.38 -3.92 13.98
C LEU A 126 -2.17 -3.71 15.27
N THR A 127 -3.39 -3.21 15.20
CA THR A 127 -4.24 -2.94 16.37
C THR A 127 -5.63 -3.55 16.25
N ALA A 128 -5.88 -4.24 15.15
CA ALA A 128 -7.13 -4.92 14.87
C ALA A 128 -7.44 -5.93 15.96
N ASP A 129 -8.64 -5.81 16.56
CA ASP A 129 -9.09 -6.66 17.65
C ASP A 129 -8.04 -6.81 18.78
N LYS A 130 -7.43 -5.67 19.18
CA LYS A 130 -6.38 -5.62 20.21
C LYS A 130 -5.18 -6.54 19.90
N GLY A 131 -4.90 -6.77 18.62
CA GLY A 131 -3.77 -7.57 18.14
C GLY A 131 -4.10 -9.05 17.88
N THR A 132 -5.29 -9.52 18.21
CA THR A 132 -5.70 -10.91 18.01
C THR A 132 -5.67 -11.28 16.52
N TYR A 133 -6.12 -10.38 15.65
CA TYR A 133 -6.10 -10.60 14.20
C TYR A 133 -4.70 -10.97 13.70
N LEU A 134 -3.71 -10.12 14.00
CA LEU A 134 -2.33 -10.31 13.55
C LEU A 134 -1.67 -11.52 14.20
N TYR A 135 -2.05 -11.84 15.44
CA TYR A 135 -1.57 -13.02 16.13
C TYR A 135 -2.05 -14.32 15.46
N GLU A 136 -3.35 -14.44 15.20
CA GLU A 136 -3.94 -15.66 14.63
C GLU A 136 -3.49 -15.93 13.19
N ILE A 137 -3.42 -14.90 12.34
CA ILE A 137 -2.86 -15.04 10.99
C ILE A 137 -1.39 -15.48 11.04
N SER A 138 -0.60 -14.94 11.99
CA SER A 138 0.80 -15.33 12.17
C SER A 138 0.90 -16.81 12.55
N GLN A 139 0.03 -17.28 13.45
CA GLN A 139 -0.04 -18.70 13.82
C GLN A 139 -0.40 -19.59 12.62
N ALA A 140 -1.34 -19.16 11.76
CA ALA A 140 -1.70 -19.91 10.56
C ALA A 140 -0.50 -20.06 9.61
N PHE A 141 0.22 -18.98 9.32
CA PHE A 141 1.41 -19.04 8.47
C PHE A 141 2.52 -19.92 9.08
N ILE A 142 2.74 -19.82 10.40
CA ILE A 142 3.72 -20.65 11.12
C ILE A 142 3.33 -22.13 11.11
N LYS A 143 2.04 -22.45 11.30
CA LYS A 143 1.52 -23.83 11.21
C LYS A 143 1.70 -24.43 9.81
N LEU A 144 1.58 -23.60 8.77
CA LEU A 144 1.92 -23.99 7.42
C LEU A 144 3.45 -24.17 7.22
N GLY A 145 4.29 -23.95 8.22
CA GLY A 145 5.74 -24.15 8.12
C GLY A 145 6.50 -22.96 7.55
N TYR A 146 5.88 -21.78 7.42
CA TYR A 146 6.60 -20.58 7.00
C TYR A 146 7.41 -19.98 8.16
N LYS A 147 8.66 -19.61 7.87
CA LYS A 147 9.43 -18.64 8.67
C LYS A 147 8.96 -17.24 8.26
N ILE A 148 8.33 -16.50 9.16
CA ILE A 148 7.70 -15.21 8.86
C ILE A 148 8.38 -14.04 9.57
N ARG A 149 8.37 -12.87 8.94
CA ARG A 149 8.79 -11.59 9.52
C ARG A 149 7.70 -10.55 9.30
N ILE A 150 7.42 -9.71 10.29
CA ILE A 150 6.30 -8.75 10.29
C ILE A 150 6.79 -7.34 10.60
N ASP A 151 6.73 -6.41 9.66
CA ASP A 151 7.20 -5.05 9.94
C ASP A 151 6.28 -3.96 9.40
N LYS A 152 6.19 -2.88 10.18
CA LYS A 152 5.66 -1.61 9.72
C LYS A 152 6.74 -0.85 8.92
N VAL A 153 6.47 -0.69 7.65
CA VAL A 153 7.32 -0.06 6.64
C VAL A 153 6.83 1.37 6.39
N TYR A 154 7.77 2.32 6.33
CA TYR A 154 7.52 3.72 6.00
C TYR A 154 8.07 3.99 4.60
N ALA A 155 7.19 4.15 3.62
CA ALA A 155 7.57 4.17 2.21
C ALA A 155 8.60 5.28 1.87
N GLN A 156 8.57 6.40 2.58
CA GLN A 156 9.52 7.50 2.36
C GLN A 156 10.98 7.14 2.68
N GLU A 157 11.23 6.14 3.52
CA GLU A 157 12.59 5.65 3.81
C GLU A 157 13.16 4.78 2.66
N TYR A 158 12.31 4.44 1.69
CA TYR A 158 12.60 3.60 0.53
C TYR A 158 12.43 4.37 -0.79
N GLY A 159 12.49 5.70 -0.76
CA GLY A 159 12.50 6.53 -1.98
C GLY A 159 11.12 6.75 -2.59
N VAL A 160 10.05 6.61 -1.81
CA VAL A 160 8.70 7.00 -2.22
C VAL A 160 8.42 8.42 -1.69
N PRO A 161 7.97 9.38 -2.51
CA PRO A 161 7.75 10.77 -2.10
C PRO A 161 6.43 10.95 -1.34
N GLN A 162 6.17 10.04 -0.40
CA GLN A 162 4.90 9.90 0.29
C GLN A 162 5.09 9.35 1.70
N ARG A 163 4.45 9.98 2.67
CA ARG A 163 4.26 9.46 4.02
C ARG A 163 3.19 8.38 4.03
N ARG A 164 3.56 7.19 3.55
CA ARG A 164 2.70 5.99 3.49
C ARG A 164 3.28 4.92 4.39
N LYS A 165 2.50 4.47 5.36
CA LYS A 165 2.85 3.35 6.23
C LYS A 165 2.09 2.11 5.82
N ARG A 166 2.77 0.96 5.82
CA ARG A 166 2.19 -0.35 5.52
C ARG A 166 2.80 -1.43 6.39
N VAL A 167 2.05 -2.49 6.61
CA VAL A 167 2.50 -3.69 7.29
C VAL A 167 2.85 -4.70 6.22
N PHE A 168 4.08 -5.18 6.24
CA PHE A 168 4.53 -6.28 5.39
C PHE A 168 4.69 -7.52 6.26
N ILE A 169 4.08 -8.62 5.84
CA ILE A 169 4.31 -9.97 6.36
C ILE A 169 5.00 -10.74 5.25
N ILE A 170 6.27 -11.08 5.45
CA ILE A 170 7.08 -11.82 4.48
C ILE A 170 7.38 -13.17 5.08
N GLY A 171 7.02 -14.23 4.36
CA GLY A 171 7.25 -15.60 4.77
C GLY A 171 8.07 -16.36 3.75
N ASN A 172 8.88 -17.31 4.21
CA ASN A 172 9.55 -18.27 3.34
C ASN A 172 9.57 -19.69 3.92
N GLN A 173 9.67 -20.68 3.04
CA GLN A 173 9.86 -22.08 3.41
C GLN A 173 11.23 -22.62 3.00
N ILE A 174 12.12 -21.77 2.48
CA ILE A 174 13.48 -22.20 2.10
C ILE A 174 14.47 -22.14 3.27
N GLY A 175 13.96 -21.87 4.48
CA GLY A 175 14.74 -21.80 5.70
C GLY A 175 15.51 -20.50 5.90
N ALA A 176 15.28 -19.46 5.09
CA ALA A 176 15.97 -18.19 5.18
C ALA A 176 15.55 -17.39 6.44
N ASP A 177 16.52 -16.83 7.14
CA ASP A 177 16.30 -15.85 8.20
C ASP A 177 16.21 -14.45 7.55
N PHE A 178 15.03 -14.16 7.00
CA PHE A 178 14.76 -12.92 6.29
C PHE A 178 14.85 -11.69 7.21
N GLU A 179 15.49 -10.65 6.71
CA GLU A 179 15.58 -9.31 7.30
C GLU A 179 15.05 -8.29 6.31
N LEU A 180 14.60 -7.14 6.80
CA LEU A 180 14.17 -6.07 5.91
C LEU A 180 15.35 -5.54 5.07
N PRO A 181 15.08 -5.08 3.83
CA PRO A 181 16.05 -4.30 3.09
C PRO A 181 16.45 -3.05 3.89
N PRO A 182 17.73 -2.66 3.87
CA PRO A 182 18.18 -1.45 4.56
C PRO A 182 17.51 -0.21 3.95
N THR A 183 17.13 0.74 4.80
CA THR A 183 16.59 2.02 4.36
C THR A 183 17.71 2.87 3.76
N LYS A 184 17.49 3.43 2.55
CA LYS A 184 18.47 4.28 1.87
C LYS A 184 18.20 5.78 2.04
N HIS A 185 17.02 6.13 2.53
CA HIS A 185 16.60 7.52 2.73
C HIS A 185 16.34 7.78 4.21
N HIS A 186 16.70 8.98 4.66
CA HIS A 186 16.51 9.38 6.03
C HIS A 186 15.13 10.02 6.21
N ALA A 187 14.37 9.58 7.22
CA ALA A 187 13.13 10.22 7.61
C ALA A 187 13.26 10.78 9.04
N SER A 188 12.88 12.04 9.24
CA SER A 188 13.13 12.76 10.49
C SER A 188 11.97 13.66 10.93
N GLY A 189 12.14 14.24 12.11
CA GLY A 189 11.16 15.12 12.74
C GLY A 189 9.97 14.37 13.35
N ALA A 190 9.08 15.13 13.99
CA ALA A 190 7.91 14.56 14.66
C ALA A 190 7.05 13.77 13.67
N ILE A 191 6.83 12.48 13.95
CA ILE A 191 6.03 11.57 13.12
C ILE A 191 6.67 11.30 11.74
N PHE A 192 8.00 11.45 11.61
CA PHE A 192 8.77 11.19 10.37
C PHE A 192 8.25 12.01 9.17
N ARG A 193 8.05 13.31 9.41
CA ARG A 193 7.46 14.24 8.44
C ARG A 193 8.41 14.68 7.35
N LYS A 194 9.71 14.82 7.67
CA LYS A 194 10.73 15.22 6.71
C LYS A 194 11.41 13.99 6.13
N ALA A 195 11.69 14.00 4.83
CA ALA A 195 12.51 13.00 4.17
C ALA A 195 13.19 13.62 2.94
N ASP A 196 14.23 12.94 2.45
CA ASP A 196 15.08 13.44 1.36
C ASP A 196 14.33 13.59 0.03
N PHE A 197 13.23 12.87 -0.18
CA PHE A 197 12.45 12.93 -1.41
C PHE A 197 11.07 13.53 -1.17
N THR A 198 10.87 14.72 -1.72
CA THR A 198 9.73 15.60 -1.45
C THR A 198 8.64 15.49 -2.54
N LEU A 199 7.46 16.04 -2.23
CA LEU A 199 6.37 16.13 -3.21
C LEU A 199 6.79 16.91 -4.45
N MET A 200 7.37 18.10 -4.29
CA MET A 200 7.70 18.94 -5.45
C MET A 200 8.77 18.30 -6.32
N GLU A 201 9.79 17.67 -5.74
CA GLU A 201 10.78 16.93 -6.55
C GLU A 201 10.15 15.85 -7.44
N ALA A 202 9.06 15.22 -6.97
CA ALA A 202 8.37 14.18 -7.73
C ALA A 202 7.52 14.71 -8.91
N VAL A 203 7.00 15.94 -8.81
CA VAL A 203 5.96 16.45 -9.73
C VAL A 203 6.30 17.75 -10.45
N GLN A 204 7.27 18.54 -9.97
CA GLN A 204 7.55 19.90 -10.47
C GLN A 204 7.93 19.97 -11.96
N MET A 205 8.43 18.87 -12.51
CA MET A 205 8.86 18.77 -13.90
C MET A 205 7.76 18.28 -14.84
N LEU A 206 6.54 18.04 -14.33
CA LEU A 206 5.36 17.85 -15.17
C LEU A 206 5.08 19.13 -15.96
N PRO A 207 4.65 19.02 -17.24
CA PRO A 207 4.13 20.15 -18.00
C PRO A 207 2.86 20.70 -17.35
N GLN A 208 2.35 21.83 -17.85
CA GLN A 208 1.08 22.37 -17.35
C GLN A 208 -0.06 21.36 -17.54
N ALA A 209 -0.91 21.20 -16.53
CA ALA A 209 -2.08 20.33 -16.61
C ALA A 209 -3.04 20.76 -17.73
N ALA A 210 -3.58 19.77 -18.43
CA ALA A 210 -4.58 20.00 -19.46
C ALA A 210 -5.86 20.62 -18.87
N SER A 211 -6.56 21.40 -19.69
CA SER A 211 -7.90 21.94 -19.40
C SER A 211 -9.02 21.08 -19.97
N VAL A 212 -8.69 20.04 -20.75
CA VAL A 212 -9.65 19.08 -21.30
C VAL A 212 -9.36 17.67 -20.73
N PRO A 213 -10.39 16.91 -20.30
CA PRO A 213 -10.19 15.54 -19.83
C PRO A 213 -9.59 14.63 -20.91
N ASN A 214 -8.71 13.72 -20.49
CA ASN A 214 -8.06 12.70 -21.34
C ASN A 214 -7.12 13.24 -22.44
N GLU A 215 -6.79 14.53 -22.43
CA GLU A 215 -5.79 15.08 -23.34
C GLU A 215 -4.38 14.56 -22.99
N PHE A 216 -3.58 14.32 -24.03
CA PHE A 216 -2.16 14.01 -23.89
C PHE A 216 -1.36 15.31 -23.76
N VAL A 217 -0.64 15.46 -22.66
CA VAL A 217 0.25 16.62 -22.46
C VAL A 217 1.68 16.22 -22.79
N LYS A 218 2.32 16.92 -23.72
CA LYS A 218 3.71 16.64 -24.13
C LYS A 218 4.69 17.19 -23.12
N TYR A 219 5.78 16.46 -22.87
CA TYR A 219 6.93 17.04 -22.17
C TYR A 219 7.61 18.08 -23.04
N THR A 220 7.83 19.27 -22.47
CA THR A 220 8.52 20.37 -23.16
C THR A 220 9.99 20.49 -22.75
N LYS A 221 10.38 19.84 -21.65
CA LYS A 221 11.75 19.88 -21.10
C LYS A 221 12.31 18.46 -20.98
N PRO A 222 13.62 18.25 -21.19
CA PRO A 222 14.25 16.96 -20.97
C PRO A 222 14.23 16.55 -19.49
N ALA A 223 14.34 15.25 -19.23
CA ALA A 223 14.47 14.72 -17.87
C ALA A 223 15.82 15.14 -17.24
N SER A 224 15.76 15.96 -16.20
CA SER A 224 16.95 16.56 -15.57
C SER A 224 17.54 15.69 -14.45
N SER A 225 16.74 14.91 -13.74
CA SER A 225 17.17 14.11 -12.58
C SER A 225 17.10 12.61 -12.85
N HIS A 226 17.74 11.82 -11.97
CA HIS A 226 17.58 10.35 -11.99
C HIS A 226 16.11 9.94 -11.85
N TRP A 227 15.39 10.59 -10.93
CA TRP A 227 13.94 10.39 -10.76
C TRP A 227 13.18 10.66 -12.06
N GLU A 228 13.41 11.79 -12.72
CA GLU A 228 12.69 12.12 -13.96
C GLU A 228 12.98 11.12 -15.09
N ARG A 229 14.22 10.64 -15.21
CA ARG A 229 14.55 9.60 -16.19
C ARG A 229 13.86 8.28 -15.87
N MET A 230 13.84 7.89 -14.60
CA MET A 230 13.22 6.64 -14.15
C MET A 230 11.69 6.69 -14.31
N ILE A 231 11.03 7.76 -13.83
CA ILE A 231 9.58 7.84 -13.83
C ILE A 231 9.01 8.08 -15.23
N ARG A 232 9.71 8.86 -16.08
CA ARG A 232 9.27 9.06 -17.47
C ARG A 232 9.49 7.83 -18.34
N GLY A 233 10.58 7.08 -18.10
CA GLY A 233 10.99 5.99 -18.97
C GLY A 233 11.12 6.46 -20.41
N THR A 234 10.26 5.93 -21.29
CA THR A 234 10.21 6.29 -22.72
C THR A 234 9.09 7.28 -23.07
N ALA A 235 8.32 7.74 -22.08
CA ALA A 235 7.16 8.61 -22.30
C ALA A 235 7.58 9.99 -22.83
N VAL A 236 7.07 10.34 -24.01
CA VAL A 236 7.19 11.69 -24.61
C VAL A 236 6.00 12.60 -24.24
N SER A 237 4.90 12.00 -23.76
CA SER A 237 3.69 12.67 -23.33
C SER A 237 3.00 11.87 -22.23
N ILE A 238 2.12 12.53 -21.47
CA ILE A 238 1.37 11.95 -20.36
C ILE A 238 -0.13 12.12 -20.54
N THR A 239 -0.87 11.13 -20.06
CA THR A 239 -2.31 11.21 -19.84
C THR A 239 -2.62 11.47 -18.36
N ASP A 240 -3.90 11.70 -18.07
CA ASP A 240 -4.43 11.81 -16.70
C ASP A 240 -3.87 13.01 -15.91
N HIS A 241 -3.18 13.92 -16.61
CA HIS A 241 -2.71 15.19 -16.09
C HIS A 241 -3.69 16.31 -16.45
N PHE A 242 -4.88 16.23 -15.86
CA PHE A 242 -6.00 17.12 -16.12
C PHE A 242 -6.44 17.82 -14.82
N ALA A 243 -6.62 19.14 -14.89
CA ALA A 243 -7.13 19.95 -13.79
C ALA A 243 -8.58 20.35 -14.08
N PRO A 244 -9.58 19.77 -13.39
CA PRO A 244 -10.98 20.11 -13.62
C PRO A 244 -11.29 21.56 -13.21
N PRO A 245 -12.21 22.24 -13.91
CA PRO A 245 -12.69 23.54 -13.48
C PRO A 245 -13.33 23.44 -12.10
N LEU A 246 -13.13 24.46 -11.28
CA LEU A 246 -13.61 24.52 -9.91
C LEU A 246 -14.76 25.51 -9.80
N SER A 247 -15.77 25.18 -8.97
CA SER A 247 -16.78 26.16 -8.58
C SER A 247 -16.15 27.34 -7.83
N GLU A 248 -16.81 28.50 -7.84
CA GLU A 248 -16.35 29.70 -7.14
C GLU A 248 -16.05 29.44 -5.66
N ILE A 249 -16.94 28.71 -4.97
CA ILE A 249 -16.76 28.37 -3.57
C ILE A 249 -15.57 27.43 -3.33
N GLN A 250 -15.30 26.48 -4.25
CA GLN A 250 -14.11 25.62 -4.14
C GLN A 250 -12.83 26.42 -4.37
N MET A 251 -12.82 27.30 -5.36
CA MET A 251 -11.69 28.18 -5.63
C MET A 251 -11.41 29.11 -4.44
N ALA A 252 -12.44 29.73 -3.86
CA ALA A 252 -12.33 30.58 -2.68
C ALA A 252 -11.75 29.82 -1.48
N ARG A 253 -12.22 28.59 -1.23
CA ARG A 253 -11.67 27.71 -0.18
C ARG A 253 -10.20 27.41 -0.43
N ILE A 254 -9.83 27.01 -1.64
CA ILE A 254 -8.45 26.64 -1.97
C ILE A 254 -7.52 27.85 -1.82
N LYS A 255 -7.88 29.01 -2.37
CA LYS A 255 -7.09 30.25 -2.26
C LYS A 255 -6.86 30.71 -0.81
N ALA A 256 -7.84 30.47 0.07
CA ALA A 256 -7.74 30.84 1.48
C ALA A 256 -6.78 29.93 2.29
N LEU A 257 -6.39 28.77 1.78
CA LEU A 257 -5.44 27.87 2.45
C LEU A 257 -4.00 28.22 2.10
N ARG A 258 -3.15 28.34 3.12
CA ARG A 258 -1.68 28.31 3.01
C ARG A 258 -1.16 26.87 3.09
N GLN A 259 0.10 26.64 2.72
CA GLN A 259 0.69 25.29 2.80
C GLN A 259 0.58 24.73 4.22
N GLY A 260 0.22 23.44 4.31
CA GLY A 260 -0.03 22.75 5.58
C GLY A 260 -1.42 22.96 6.18
N GLN A 261 -2.15 23.99 5.75
CA GLN A 261 -3.48 24.29 6.26
C GLN A 261 -4.55 23.36 5.69
N THR A 262 -5.64 23.24 6.44
CA THR A 262 -6.75 22.31 6.22
C THR A 262 -8.10 23.04 6.33
N MET A 263 -9.20 22.33 6.06
CA MET A 263 -10.58 22.83 6.23
C MET A 263 -10.83 23.58 7.56
N LYS A 264 -10.15 23.22 8.66
CA LYS A 264 -10.33 23.87 9.97
C LYS A 264 -9.77 25.30 10.03
N ASP A 265 -8.79 25.59 9.18
CA ASP A 265 -8.05 26.85 9.15
C ASP A 265 -8.73 27.88 8.24
N LEU A 266 -9.80 27.47 7.53
CA LEU A 266 -10.61 28.36 6.71
C LEU A 266 -11.46 29.30 7.57
N PRO A 267 -11.73 30.53 7.08
CA PRO A 267 -12.78 31.39 7.62
C PRO A 267 -14.10 30.62 7.75
N LYS A 268 -14.84 30.84 8.85
CA LYS A 268 -16.08 30.10 9.16
C LYS A 268 -17.10 30.10 8.01
N ALA A 269 -17.21 31.19 7.27
CA ALA A 269 -18.08 31.32 6.09
C ALA A 269 -17.68 30.41 4.92
N LEU A 270 -16.40 30.04 4.81
CA LEU A 270 -15.87 29.15 3.77
C LEU A 270 -15.80 27.69 4.23
N GLN A 271 -15.98 27.40 5.52
CA GLN A 271 -15.98 26.02 6.00
C GLN A 271 -17.18 25.24 5.42
N HIS A 272 -16.93 24.00 5.01
CA HIS A 272 -18.01 23.15 4.48
C HIS A 272 -18.96 22.70 5.60
N ASN A 273 -20.27 22.67 5.35
CA ASN A 273 -21.28 22.28 6.37
C ASN A 273 -21.03 20.91 7.01
N SER A 274 -20.45 19.95 6.27
CA SER A 274 -20.08 18.65 6.83
C SER A 274 -18.97 18.76 7.89
N PHE A 275 -18.03 19.69 7.74
CA PHE A 275 -17.00 19.97 8.73
C PHE A 275 -17.63 20.57 9.99
N THR A 276 -18.46 21.62 9.85
CA THR A 276 -19.11 22.28 10.98
C THR A 276 -20.00 21.33 11.79
N ARG A 277 -20.79 20.47 11.11
CA ARG A 277 -21.62 19.46 11.79
C ARG A 277 -20.78 18.44 12.56
N ARG A 278 -19.72 17.91 11.94
CA ARG A 278 -18.85 16.90 12.58
C ARG A 278 -18.01 17.48 13.71
N ALA A 279 -17.52 18.72 13.57
CA ALA A 279 -16.80 19.42 14.63
C ALA A 279 -17.69 19.58 15.88
N LYS A 280 -18.95 20.00 15.70
CA LYS A 280 -19.93 20.15 16.80
C LYS A 280 -20.36 18.81 17.41
N ARG A 281 -20.51 17.75 16.61
CA ARG A 281 -20.87 16.40 17.12
C ARG A 281 -19.84 15.81 18.08
N ARG A 282 -18.59 16.27 18.02
CA ARG A 282 -17.46 15.76 18.82
C ARG A 282 -17.34 16.39 20.21
N VAL A 283 -18.27 17.28 20.58
CA VAL A 283 -18.26 18.02 21.87
C VAL A 283 -19.34 17.51 22.84
N MET A 284 -20.32 16.71 22.39
CA MET A 284 -21.43 16.24 23.25
C MET A 284 -21.03 15.14 24.26
N ASP A 285 -19.92 14.42 24.07
CA ASP A 285 -19.52 13.29 24.93
C ASP A 285 -18.51 13.69 26.04
N GLY A 286 -18.28 14.98 26.29
CA GLY A 286 -17.46 15.47 27.41
C GLY A 286 -15.93 15.28 27.31
N ILE A 287 -15.39 14.76 26.21
CA ILE A 287 -13.93 14.58 26.03
C ILE A 287 -13.38 15.61 25.02
N PRO A 288 -12.35 16.41 25.39
CA PRO A 288 -11.68 17.33 24.47
C PRO A 288 -11.20 16.62 23.19
N THR A 289 -11.51 17.25 22.07
CA THR A 289 -11.43 16.72 20.70
C THR A 289 -10.03 16.35 20.22
N GLU A 290 -8.98 16.80 20.91
CA GLU A 290 -7.58 16.54 20.57
C GLU A 290 -7.17 15.07 20.78
N LYS A 291 -7.83 14.34 21.69
CA LYS A 291 -7.52 12.93 22.01
C LYS A 291 -8.25 11.90 21.14
N ARG A 292 -9.26 12.29 20.35
CA ARG A 292 -9.96 11.41 19.39
C ARG A 292 -9.42 11.68 17.98
N GLY A 293 -8.35 10.97 17.62
CA GLY A 293 -7.69 11.08 16.32
C GLY A 293 -8.64 10.91 15.14
N GLY A 294 -8.68 11.94 14.28
CA GLY A 294 -9.28 11.88 12.95
C GLY A 294 -10.06 13.15 12.62
N ALA A 295 -9.44 14.16 11.99
CA ALA A 295 -10.19 15.26 11.37
C ALA A 295 -11.17 14.71 10.31
N PRO A 296 -12.34 15.34 10.05
CA PRO A 296 -13.04 15.08 8.80
C PRO A 296 -12.06 15.43 7.68
N SER A 297 -11.70 14.48 6.82
CA SER A 297 -10.81 14.71 5.68
C SER A 297 -11.51 15.65 4.70
N GLY A 298 -11.30 16.94 4.93
CA GLY A 298 -11.58 18.02 4.01
C GLY A 298 -10.27 18.52 3.39
N LEU A 299 -10.41 19.41 2.43
CA LEU A 299 -9.34 20.10 1.71
C LEU A 299 -8.10 20.36 2.58
N LYS A 300 -6.94 19.94 2.09
CA LYS A 300 -5.63 20.14 2.71
C LYS A 300 -4.62 20.58 1.67
N ARG A 301 -4.03 21.76 1.86
CA ARG A 301 -2.91 22.22 1.03
C ARG A 301 -1.63 21.57 1.52
N LEU A 302 -0.94 20.93 0.59
CA LEU A 302 0.29 20.19 0.88
C LEU A 302 1.48 21.14 1.05
N PHE A 303 2.55 20.64 1.68
CA PHE A 303 3.83 21.32 1.74
C PHE A 303 4.65 20.99 0.49
N SER A 304 5.50 21.93 0.09
CA SER A 304 6.37 21.77 -1.07
C SER A 304 7.59 20.91 -0.76
N ASP A 305 8.12 21.08 0.45
CA ASP A 305 9.36 20.52 0.98
C ASP A 305 9.15 19.31 1.90
N GLU A 306 7.92 18.79 1.99
CA GLU A 306 7.62 17.51 2.64
C GLU A 306 7.24 16.46 1.58
N PRO A 307 7.44 15.16 1.87
CA PRO A 307 6.77 14.11 1.11
C PRO A 307 5.25 14.27 1.21
N SER A 308 4.54 13.85 0.16
CA SER A 308 3.08 13.95 0.12
C SER A 308 2.43 13.14 1.25
N LEU A 309 1.20 13.48 1.60
CA LEU A 309 0.39 12.60 2.44
C LEU A 309 0.03 11.32 1.69
N THR A 310 -0.48 10.32 2.41
CA THR A 310 -0.91 9.08 1.79
C THR A 310 -1.91 9.32 0.67
N ILE A 311 -1.61 8.87 -0.55
CA ILE A 311 -2.53 8.88 -1.68
C ILE A 311 -3.59 7.81 -1.44
N THR A 312 -4.85 8.23 -1.45
CA THR A 312 -6.04 7.39 -1.25
C THR A 312 -7.00 7.56 -2.44
N GLY A 313 -8.08 6.77 -2.51
CA GLY A 313 -9.15 6.96 -3.51
C GLY A 313 -9.92 8.30 -3.41
N ALA A 314 -9.60 9.14 -2.44
CA ALA A 314 -10.14 10.50 -2.31
C ALA A 314 -9.10 11.60 -2.56
N ALA A 315 -7.86 11.26 -2.90
CA ALA A 315 -6.74 12.21 -2.94
C ALA A 315 -7.01 13.42 -3.86
N THR A 316 -7.58 13.21 -5.05
CA THR A 316 -7.89 14.29 -6.01
C THR A 316 -9.03 15.21 -5.57
N ARG A 317 -9.70 14.93 -4.44
CA ARG A 317 -10.71 15.81 -3.82
C ARG A 317 -10.21 16.45 -2.53
N GLU A 318 -9.25 15.84 -1.86
CA GLU A 318 -8.79 16.24 -0.53
C GLU A 318 -7.43 16.93 -0.55
N LEU A 319 -6.53 16.56 -1.47
CA LEU A 319 -5.15 17.00 -1.50
C LEU A 319 -4.97 18.11 -2.54
N ILE A 320 -4.58 19.29 -2.05
CA ILE A 320 -4.39 20.50 -2.84
C ILE A 320 -2.91 20.71 -3.13
N HIS A 321 -2.59 21.04 -4.38
CA HIS A 321 -1.23 21.31 -4.84
C HIS A 321 -0.56 22.39 -3.96
N PRO A 322 0.73 22.26 -3.60
CA PRO A 322 1.36 23.21 -2.67
C PRO A 322 1.37 24.65 -3.19
N LEU A 323 1.58 24.82 -4.51
CA LEU A 323 1.77 26.12 -5.16
C LEU A 323 0.60 26.56 -6.03
N GLU A 324 -0.22 25.62 -6.50
CA GLU A 324 -1.28 25.90 -7.48
C GLU A 324 -2.65 25.85 -6.79
N ASN A 325 -3.61 26.62 -7.30
CA ASN A 325 -4.96 26.68 -6.76
C ASN A 325 -5.87 25.59 -7.33
N ARG A 326 -5.42 24.34 -7.26
CA ARG A 326 -6.14 23.15 -7.71
C ARG A 326 -5.82 21.93 -6.85
N PRO A 327 -6.68 20.91 -6.85
CA PRO A 327 -6.31 19.59 -6.37
C PRO A 327 -5.13 19.00 -7.15
N LEU A 328 -4.48 18.00 -6.58
CA LEU A 328 -3.58 17.14 -7.34
C LEU A 328 -4.35 16.44 -8.47
N THR A 329 -3.73 16.35 -9.63
CA THR A 329 -4.19 15.56 -10.78
C THR A 329 -3.97 14.07 -10.54
N ILE A 330 -4.62 13.23 -11.35
CA ILE A 330 -4.43 11.77 -11.29
C ILE A 330 -2.98 11.41 -11.62
N ARG A 331 -2.36 12.05 -12.62
CA ARG A 331 -0.95 11.82 -12.96
C ARG A 331 0.03 12.21 -11.85
N GLU A 332 -0.20 13.33 -11.16
CA GLU A 332 0.60 13.69 -9.98
C GLU A 332 0.45 12.64 -8.87
N CYS A 333 -0.77 12.17 -8.60
CA CYS A 333 -1.00 11.07 -7.66
C CYS A 333 -0.31 9.76 -8.09
N ALA A 334 -0.29 9.44 -9.38
CA ALA A 334 0.39 8.26 -9.93
C ALA A 334 1.91 8.36 -9.73
N ARG A 335 2.53 9.50 -10.04
CA ARG A 335 3.96 9.76 -9.77
C ARG A 335 4.29 9.69 -8.29
N LEU A 336 3.46 10.26 -7.41
CA LEU A 336 3.63 10.17 -5.96
C LEU A 336 3.48 8.74 -5.41
N GLN A 337 2.82 7.87 -6.16
CA GLN A 337 2.78 6.42 -5.95
C GLN A 337 3.85 5.67 -6.73
N THR A 338 4.78 6.35 -7.40
CA THR A 338 5.90 5.78 -8.16
C THR A 338 5.49 4.92 -9.37
N PHE A 339 4.31 5.19 -9.94
CA PHE A 339 3.95 4.63 -11.25
C PHE A 339 4.66 5.40 -12.37
N PRO A 340 5.27 4.69 -13.34
CA PRO A 340 5.81 5.30 -14.55
C PRO A 340 4.78 6.12 -15.33
N ASP A 341 5.26 7.10 -16.09
CA ASP A 341 4.43 8.03 -16.84
C ASP A 341 3.72 7.37 -18.03
N ASP A 342 4.29 6.29 -18.57
CA ASP A 342 3.67 5.44 -19.60
C ASP A 342 2.69 4.40 -19.05
N PHE A 343 2.58 4.25 -17.72
CA PHE A 343 1.62 3.35 -17.11
C PHE A 343 0.18 3.81 -17.39
N GLN A 344 -0.63 2.91 -17.97
CA GLN A 344 -1.96 3.23 -18.48
C GLN A 344 -3.07 2.80 -17.51
N PHE A 345 -3.84 3.75 -16.99
CA PHE A 345 -4.99 3.46 -16.15
C PHE A 345 -6.31 3.46 -16.94
N THR A 346 -7.23 2.56 -16.61
CA THR A 346 -8.56 2.45 -17.21
C THR A 346 -9.69 2.79 -16.22
N GLY A 347 -10.86 3.15 -16.77
CA GLY A 347 -12.05 3.51 -15.98
C GLY A 347 -12.24 5.01 -15.80
N THR A 348 -13.22 5.39 -14.98
CA THR A 348 -13.52 6.79 -14.64
C THR A 348 -12.43 7.40 -13.76
N ALA A 349 -12.39 8.73 -13.65
CA ALA A 349 -11.44 9.42 -12.77
C ALA A 349 -11.45 8.88 -11.32
N SER A 350 -12.64 8.57 -10.77
CA SER A 350 -12.81 7.98 -9.44
C SER A 350 -12.22 6.57 -9.35
N GLN A 351 -12.43 5.75 -10.38
CA GLN A 351 -11.89 4.40 -10.45
C GLN A 351 -10.37 4.42 -10.59
N LYS A 352 -9.81 5.33 -11.40
CA LYS A 352 -8.36 5.49 -11.57
C LYS A 352 -7.68 5.91 -10.27
N ILE A 353 -8.20 6.91 -9.56
CA ILE A 353 -7.59 7.32 -8.28
C ILE A 353 -7.73 6.25 -7.19
N GLN A 354 -8.82 5.47 -7.18
CA GLN A 354 -8.96 4.32 -6.29
C GLN A 354 -7.89 3.26 -6.55
N GLN A 355 -7.64 2.94 -7.82
CA GLN A 355 -6.57 2.01 -8.22
C GLN A 355 -5.19 2.48 -7.74
N ILE A 356 -4.86 3.76 -7.97
CA ILE A 356 -3.59 4.36 -7.53
C ILE A 356 -3.45 4.37 -6.00
N GLY A 357 -4.51 4.75 -5.28
CA GLY A 357 -4.49 4.82 -3.82
C GLY A 357 -4.38 3.45 -3.13
N ASN A 358 -4.98 2.42 -3.74
CA ASN A 358 -4.93 1.04 -3.25
C ASN A 358 -3.57 0.37 -3.49
N ALA A 359 -2.85 0.77 -4.53
CA ALA A 359 -1.61 0.13 -4.91
C ALA A 359 -0.51 0.20 -3.84
N ILE A 360 0.33 -0.83 -3.80
CA ILE A 360 1.68 -0.71 -3.25
C ILE A 360 2.50 0.11 -4.25
N PRO A 361 3.26 1.14 -3.81
CA PRO A 361 4.12 1.89 -4.71
C PRO A 361 5.09 0.95 -5.46
N PRO A 362 5.18 0.98 -6.80
CA PRO A 362 6.07 0.10 -7.56
C PRO A 362 7.53 0.16 -7.10
N ALA A 363 8.08 1.34 -6.81
CA ALA A 363 9.45 1.48 -6.33
C ALA A 363 9.67 0.77 -4.99
N LEU A 364 8.69 0.83 -4.08
CA LEU A 364 8.75 0.10 -2.81
C LEU A 364 8.73 -1.41 -3.03
N ALA A 365 7.81 -1.91 -3.85
CA ALA A 365 7.73 -3.33 -4.17
C ALA A 365 9.03 -3.84 -4.83
N GLN A 366 9.63 -3.05 -5.73
CA GLN A 366 10.90 -3.38 -6.38
C GLN A 366 12.05 -3.53 -5.39
N VAL A 367 12.15 -2.66 -4.37
CA VAL A 367 13.18 -2.77 -3.33
C VAL A 367 13.11 -4.12 -2.61
N PHE A 368 11.90 -4.53 -2.22
CA PHE A 368 11.70 -5.82 -1.55
C PHE A 368 11.98 -7.01 -2.49
N ALA A 369 11.51 -6.93 -3.72
CA ALA A 369 11.73 -7.97 -4.73
C ALA A 369 13.24 -8.16 -5.02
N LEU A 370 13.98 -7.08 -5.25
CA LEU A 370 15.43 -7.13 -5.45
C LEU A 370 16.15 -7.69 -4.21
N HIS A 371 15.74 -7.29 -3.01
CA HIS A 371 16.36 -7.79 -1.77
C HIS A 371 16.20 -9.31 -1.62
N ILE A 372 14.99 -9.83 -1.86
CA ILE A 372 14.72 -11.28 -1.83
C ILE A 372 15.59 -11.99 -2.88
N LYS A 373 15.55 -11.51 -4.12
CA LYS A 373 16.27 -12.11 -5.25
C LYS A 373 17.78 -12.14 -5.06
N GLN A 374 18.36 -11.04 -4.59
CA GLN A 374 19.82 -10.89 -4.49
C GLN A 374 20.40 -11.55 -3.24
N LYS A 375 19.73 -11.46 -2.08
CA LYS A 375 20.30 -11.93 -0.80
C LYS A 375 19.95 -13.38 -0.47
N TYR A 376 18.78 -13.87 -0.87
CA TYR A 376 18.25 -15.13 -0.33
C TYR A 376 18.15 -16.28 -1.34
N ALA A 377 18.21 -15.99 -2.64
CA ALA A 377 18.13 -16.95 -3.76
C ALA A 377 16.87 -17.85 -3.75
N PHE A 378 16.60 -18.54 -4.87
CA PHE A 378 15.43 -19.41 -5.05
C PHE A 378 15.80 -20.88 -5.27
N ASN A 379 17.07 -21.22 -5.14
CA ASN A 379 17.63 -22.52 -5.54
C ASN A 379 17.54 -23.59 -4.44
N LYS A 380 17.00 -23.24 -3.28
CA LYS A 380 16.80 -24.19 -2.18
C LYS A 380 15.41 -24.82 -2.31
N SER A 381 15.35 -26.14 -2.17
CA SER A 381 14.10 -26.87 -2.00
C SER A 381 13.39 -26.41 -0.72
N ILE A 382 12.08 -26.65 -0.65
CA ILE A 382 11.30 -26.40 0.56
C ILE A 382 11.93 -27.18 1.73
N ASN A 383 12.25 -26.45 2.79
CA ASN A 383 12.79 -26.98 4.03
C ASN A 383 11.66 -27.59 4.86
N GLN A 384 11.93 -28.72 5.53
CA GLN A 384 11.00 -29.41 6.44
C GLN A 384 11.04 -28.86 7.88
N GLU A 385 11.86 -27.83 8.14
CA GLU A 385 11.89 -27.14 9.43
C GLU A 385 10.52 -26.59 9.83
N LYS A 386 10.30 -26.53 11.16
CA LYS A 386 9.10 -25.89 11.72
C LYS A 386 9.10 -24.40 11.39
N GLY A 387 7.92 -23.89 11.02
CA GLY A 387 7.70 -22.46 10.88
C GLY A 387 7.95 -21.73 12.20
N LYS A 388 8.31 -20.45 12.12
CA LYS A 388 8.55 -19.59 13.29
C LYS A 388 8.42 -18.11 12.94
N LEU A 389 8.20 -17.27 13.94
CA LEU A 389 8.27 -15.82 13.80
C LEU A 389 9.73 -15.36 13.97
N LEU A 390 10.35 -14.96 12.86
CA LEU A 390 11.74 -14.49 12.80
C LEU A 390 11.96 -13.18 13.55
N GLY A 391 11.01 -12.26 13.44
CA GLY A 391 11.17 -10.90 13.95
C GLY A 391 9.97 -10.04 13.62
N PHE A 392 9.82 -8.93 14.34
CA PHE A 392 8.82 -7.94 14.00
C PHE A 392 9.16 -6.52 14.47
N THR A 393 8.68 -5.51 13.73
CA THR A 393 8.78 -4.09 14.09
C THR A 393 7.41 -3.42 13.96
N LEU A 394 6.74 -3.15 15.08
CA LEU A 394 5.39 -2.57 15.06
C LEU A 394 5.38 -1.03 14.99
N THR A 395 6.47 -0.40 15.43
CA THR A 395 6.65 1.05 15.38
C THR A 395 8.12 1.43 15.53
N LYS A 396 8.51 2.55 14.93
CA LYS A 396 9.80 3.21 15.16
C LYS A 396 9.73 4.32 16.23
N ALA A 397 8.53 4.57 16.77
CA ALA A 397 8.36 5.56 17.82
C ALA A 397 8.80 5.00 19.18
N ASN A 398 9.32 5.87 20.05
CA ASN A 398 9.78 5.52 21.40
C ASN A 398 8.66 4.96 22.30
N ALA A 399 7.40 5.33 22.01
CA ALA A 399 6.24 4.89 22.77
C ALA A 399 5.27 4.08 21.89
N MET A 400 4.63 3.09 22.52
CA MET A 400 3.56 2.28 21.94
C MET A 400 2.23 2.63 22.60
N SER A 401 1.14 2.62 21.81
CA SER A 401 -0.21 2.71 22.39
C SER A 401 -0.55 1.41 23.13
N PRO A 402 -1.51 1.43 24.08
CA PRO A 402 -1.93 0.21 24.78
C PRO A 402 -2.37 -0.93 23.84
N ALA A 403 -3.05 -0.60 22.74
CA ALA A 403 -3.45 -1.60 21.73
C ALA A 403 -2.24 -2.20 21.00
N LEU A 404 -1.21 -1.41 20.73
CA LEU A 404 0.02 -1.89 20.08
C LEU A 404 0.88 -2.70 21.04
N GLN A 405 0.91 -2.35 22.34
CA GLN A 405 1.57 -3.14 23.39
C GLN A 405 0.95 -4.54 23.52
N LYS A 406 -0.38 -4.66 23.48
CA LYS A 406 -1.06 -5.97 23.46
C LYS A 406 -0.65 -6.81 22.27
N THR A 407 -0.56 -6.20 21.09
CA THR A 407 -0.08 -6.86 19.88
C THR A 407 1.37 -7.30 20.01
N TYR A 408 2.24 -6.45 20.57
CA TYR A 408 3.63 -6.78 20.84
C TYR A 408 3.77 -8.03 21.73
N GLN A 409 3.04 -8.10 22.85
CA GLN A 409 3.10 -9.24 23.76
C GLN A 409 2.61 -10.54 23.11
N LYS A 410 1.53 -10.47 22.32
CA LYS A 410 1.03 -11.62 21.55
C LYS A 410 2.06 -12.12 20.53
N LEU A 411 2.73 -11.25 19.81
CA LEU A 411 3.76 -11.67 18.85
C LEU A 411 5.02 -12.19 19.56
N LEU A 412 5.39 -11.61 20.70
CA LEU A 412 6.51 -12.07 21.50
C LEU A 412 6.33 -13.52 21.97
N SER A 413 5.11 -13.92 22.36
CA SER A 413 4.81 -15.30 22.73
C SER A 413 4.91 -16.29 21.56
N LEU A 414 4.83 -15.83 20.30
CA LEU A 414 5.10 -16.68 19.13
C LEU A 414 6.59 -16.86 18.86
N GLN A 415 7.43 -15.89 19.24
CA GLN A 415 8.88 -16.01 19.11
C GLN A 415 9.49 -16.86 20.22
N ASN A 416 8.96 -16.74 21.44
CA ASN A 416 9.44 -17.44 22.61
C ASN A 416 8.27 -18.15 23.31
N PRO A 417 8.07 -19.47 23.09
CA PRO A 417 6.93 -20.20 23.63
C PRO A 417 6.92 -20.30 25.16
N TYR A 418 8.01 -19.92 25.85
CA TYR A 418 8.08 -19.83 27.30
C TYR A 418 7.51 -18.51 27.84
N ILE A 419 7.25 -17.52 26.98
CA ILE A 419 6.58 -16.27 27.35
C ILE A 419 5.07 -16.48 27.16
N GLN A 420 4.37 -16.84 28.23
CA GLN A 420 2.91 -16.88 28.23
C GLN A 420 2.38 -15.44 28.02
N PRO A 421 1.50 -15.18 27.04
CA PRO A 421 0.89 -13.87 26.91
C PRO A 421 0.06 -13.61 28.17
N SER A 422 0.41 -12.56 28.92
CA SER A 422 -0.25 -12.22 30.18
C SER A 422 -1.77 -12.15 29.97
N LEU A 423 -2.52 -13.04 30.61
CA LEU A 423 -3.99 -13.12 30.56
C LEU A 423 -4.70 -11.97 31.32
N PHE A 424 -4.00 -10.87 31.64
CA PHE A 424 -4.56 -9.77 32.42
C PHE A 424 -4.49 -8.44 31.67
N GLY A 425 -5.67 -7.83 31.46
CA GLY A 425 -5.85 -6.47 30.94
C GLY A 425 -7.04 -6.30 30.01
#